data_AF-A0A2P5NPP4-F1
#
_entry.id   AF-A0A2P5NPP4-F1
#
_cell.length_a   1.000
_cell.length_b   1.000
_cell.length_c   1.000
_cell.angle_alpha   90.00
_cell.angle_beta   90.00
_cell.angle_gamma   90.00
#
_symmetry.space_group_name_H-M   'P 1'
#
loop_
_entity.id
_entity.type
_entity.pdbx_description
1 polymer ?
#
loop_
_entity_poly.entity_id
_entity_poly.type
_entity_poly.pdbx_seq_one_letter_code
_entity_poly.pdbx_strand_id
1 'polypeptide(L)'
;MLEKLPPSLRKPVGLTLGWAFFALSLLAVPASVITLMRWFALSWWLALIGVFVVSLIPYAGRYAYFGLSLIGLYYLAGAGFDFSRAVGVFID
;
A
#
# COMPACT_ATOMS: atom_id res chain seq x y z
N MET A 1 5.97 23.83 -6.29
CA MET A 1 7.38 23.74 -5.83
C MET A 1 8.34 23.32 -6.96
N LEU A 2 7.96 22.39 -7.85
CA LEU A 2 8.79 21.95 -8.99
C LEU A 2 9.04 23.02 -10.08
N GLU A 3 8.17 24.03 -10.18
CA GLU A 3 8.31 25.13 -11.15
C GLU A 3 9.49 26.06 -10.87
N LYS A 4 9.99 26.08 -9.62
CA LYS A 4 11.16 26.89 -9.24
C LYS A 4 12.50 26.22 -9.58
N LEU A 5 12.49 24.98 -10.06
CA LEU A 5 13.71 24.27 -10.45
C LEU A 5 14.18 24.71 -11.85
N PRO A 6 15.50 24.81 -12.08
CA PRO A 6 16.04 25.06 -13.40
C PRO A 6 15.61 23.94 -14.38
N PRO A 7 15.41 24.25 -15.67
CA PRO A 7 14.79 23.33 -16.64
C PRO A 7 15.47 21.96 -16.74
N SER A 8 16.80 21.91 -16.54
CA SER A 8 17.62 20.69 -16.54
C SER A 8 17.30 19.74 -15.37
N LEU A 9 16.85 20.27 -14.22
CA LEU A 9 16.56 19.48 -13.02
C LEU A 9 15.09 19.06 -12.90
N ARG A 10 14.17 19.71 -13.63
CA ARG A 10 12.73 19.38 -13.57
C ARG A 10 12.43 17.94 -14.00
N LYS A 11 13.05 17.48 -15.08
CA LYS A 11 12.87 16.12 -15.62
C LYS A 11 13.38 15.01 -14.67
N PRO A 12 14.64 15.03 -14.21
CA PRO A 12 15.15 13.99 -13.31
C PRO A 12 14.45 13.98 -11.95
N VAL A 13 14.10 15.14 -11.40
CA VAL A 13 13.36 15.22 -10.13
C VAL A 13 11.94 14.67 -10.30
N GLY A 14 11.24 15.04 -11.38
CA GLY A 14 9.92 14.50 -11.69
C GLY A 14 9.95 12.98 -11.87
N LEU A 15 10.96 12.46 -12.57
CA LEU A 15 11.17 11.02 -12.76
C LEU A 15 11.42 10.30 -11.42
N THR A 16 12.29 10.85 -10.58
CA THR A 16 12.65 10.27 -9.28
C THR A 16 11.44 10.21 -8.35
N LEU A 17 10.66 11.30 -8.29
CA LEU A 17 9.40 11.32 -7.54
C LEU A 17 8.41 10.31 -8.11
N GLY A 18 8.29 10.21 -9.44
CA GLY A 18 7.45 9.21 -10.09
C GLY A 18 7.82 7.78 -9.68
N TRP A 19 9.11 7.45 -9.69
CA TRP A 19 9.61 6.14 -9.22
C TRP A 19 9.34 5.92 -7.73
N ALA A 20 9.52 6.93 -6.89
CA ALA A 20 9.23 6.83 -5.46
C ALA A 20 7.75 6.57 -5.21
N PHE A 21 6.84 7.29 -5.89
CA PHE A 21 5.40 7.05 -5.77
C PHE A 21 4.99 5.68 -6.31
N PHE A 22 5.63 5.22 -7.39
CA PHE A 22 5.40 3.88 -7.93
C PHE A 22 5.82 2.80 -6.93
N ALA A 23 7.02 2.90 -6.35
CA ALA A 23 7.51 1.98 -5.34
C ALA A 23 6.61 1.96 -4.09
N LEU A 24 6.19 3.13 -3.61
CA LEU A 24 5.24 3.23 -2.50
C LEU A 24 3.87 2.61 -2.84
N SER A 25 3.39 2.80 -4.07
CA SER A 25 2.14 2.20 -4.54
C SER A 25 2.22 0.68 -4.58
N LEU A 26 3.37 0.13 -5.00
CA LEU A 26 3.62 -1.32 -5.00
C LEU A 26 3.65 -1.90 -3.59
N LEU A 27 4.19 -1.17 -2.60
CA LEU A 27 4.20 -1.59 -1.19
C LEU A 27 2.83 -1.43 -0.51
N ALA A 28 2.02 -0.48 -0.97
CA ALA A 28 0.68 -0.27 -0.43
C ALA A 28 -0.27 -1.44 -0.72
N VAL A 29 -0.05 -2.21 -1.79
CA VAL A 29 -0.86 -3.40 -2.12
C VAL A 29 -0.70 -4.49 -1.05
N PRO A 30 0.50 -5.06 -0.82
CA PRO A 30 0.68 -6.10 0.19
C PRO A 30 0.35 -5.59 1.59
N ALA A 31 0.61 -4.32 1.91
CA ALA A 31 0.20 -3.75 3.19
C ALA A 31 -1.34 -3.74 3.36
N SER A 32 -2.08 -3.32 2.33
CA SER A 32 -3.54 -3.36 2.37
C SER A 32 -4.07 -4.79 2.51
N VAL A 33 -3.40 -5.75 1.87
CA VAL A 33 -3.74 -7.18 1.97
C VAL A 33 -3.54 -7.70 3.40
N ILE A 34 -2.45 -7.34 4.08
CA ILE A 34 -2.23 -7.69 5.51
C ILE A 34 -3.41 -7.24 6.36
N THR A 35 -3.86 -5.99 6.18
CA THR A 35 -4.99 -5.44 6.94
C THR A 35 -6.26 -6.25 6.70
N LEU A 36 -6.59 -6.55 5.44
CA LEU A 36 -7.79 -7.33 5.13
C LEU A 36 -7.72 -8.77 5.63
N MET A 37 -6.57 -9.44 5.45
CA MET A 37 -6.32 -10.78 5.98
C MET A 37 -6.51 -10.81 7.50
N ARG A 38 -5.96 -9.82 8.21
CA ARG A 38 -6.04 -9.76 9.67
C ARG A 38 -7.43 -9.39 10.19
N TRP A 39 -8.13 -8.48 9.53
CA TRP A 39 -9.45 -8.00 9.98
C TRP A 39 -10.57 -8.98 9.70
N PHE A 40 -10.49 -9.69 8.56
CA PHE A 40 -11.57 -10.52 8.06
C PHE A 40 -11.22 -12.02 7.99
N ALA A 41 -10.04 -12.41 8.47
CA ALA A 41 -9.53 -13.79 8.40
C ALA A 41 -9.61 -14.39 6.98
N LEU A 42 -9.30 -13.56 5.98
CA LEU A 42 -9.38 -13.95 4.57
C LEU A 42 -8.08 -14.58 4.11
N SER A 43 -8.16 -15.54 3.19
CA SER A 43 -6.98 -16.02 2.47
C SER A 43 -6.32 -14.88 1.67
N TRP A 44 -5.02 -15.02 1.38
CA TRP A 44 -4.25 -14.04 0.60
C TRP A 44 -4.95 -13.64 -0.70
N TRP A 45 -5.45 -14.61 -1.45
CA TRP A 45 -6.11 -14.38 -2.74
C TRP A 45 -7.42 -13.60 -2.61
N LEU A 46 -8.23 -13.94 -1.59
CA LEU A 46 -9.50 -13.27 -1.36
C LEU A 46 -9.31 -11.83 -0.86
N ALA A 47 -8.32 -11.61 0.01
CA ALA A 47 -7.89 -10.29 0.43
C ALA A 47 -7.36 -9.45 -0.74
N LEU A 48 -6.56 -10.03 -1.65
CA LEU A 48 -6.05 -9.34 -2.84
C LEU A 48 -7.20 -8.87 -3.76
N ILE A 49 -8.20 -9.73 -3.98
CA ILE A 49 -9.40 -9.36 -4.73
C ILE A 49 -10.13 -8.21 -4.02
N GLY A 50 -10.28 -8.28 -2.70
CA GLY A 50 -10.88 -7.21 -1.89
C GLY A 50 -10.16 -5.87 -2.05
N VAL A 51 -8.83 -5.86 -1.98
CA VAL A 51 -8.02 -4.65 -2.22
C VAL A 51 -8.28 -4.10 -3.63
N PHE A 52 -8.31 -4.97 -4.64
CA PHE A 52 -8.56 -4.54 -6.02
C PHE A 52 -9.95 -3.93 -6.20
N VAL A 53 -11.00 -4.59 -5.69
CA VAL A 53 -12.38 -4.10 -5.75
C VAL A 53 -12.52 -2.75 -5.06
N VAL A 54 -11.97 -2.60 -3.86
CA VAL A 54 -11.99 -1.32 -3.12
C VAL A 54 -11.25 -0.23 -3.91
N SER A 55 -10.10 -0.56 -4.52
CA SER A 55 -9.29 0.41 -5.27
C SER A 55 -9.96 0.97 -6.54
N LEU A 56 -10.92 0.23 -7.11
CA LEU A 56 -11.68 0.66 -8.29
C LEU A 56 -12.74 1.73 -7.97
N ILE A 57 -13.11 1.91 -6.70
CA ILE A 57 -14.13 2.88 -6.30
C ILE A 57 -13.56 4.31 -6.40
N PRO A 58 -14.13 5.21 -7.21
CA PRO A 58 -13.63 6.57 -7.35
C PRO A 58 -13.65 7.31 -6.01
N TYR A 59 -12.58 8.04 -5.70
CA TYR A 59 -12.37 8.83 -4.49
C TYR A 59 -12.40 8.03 -3.18
N ALA A 60 -13.51 7.38 -2.82
CA ALA A 60 -13.64 6.56 -1.62
C ALA A 60 -12.63 5.41 -1.59
N GLY A 61 -12.42 4.73 -2.73
CA GLY A 61 -11.45 3.65 -2.86
C GLY A 61 -10.02 4.09 -2.63
N ARG A 62 -9.65 5.32 -3.03
CA ARG A 62 -8.30 5.87 -2.82
C ARG A 62 -8.01 6.11 -1.35
N TYR A 63 -8.95 6.71 -0.62
CA TYR A 63 -8.79 6.96 0.82
C TYR A 63 -8.84 5.66 1.61
N ALA A 64 -9.73 4.73 1.26
CA ALA A 64 -9.79 3.42 1.87
C ALA A 64 -8.49 2.63 1.65
N TYR A 65 -7.99 2.58 0.41
CA TYR A 65 -6.71 1.94 0.08
C TYR A 65 -5.53 2.55 0.84
N PHE A 66 -5.47 3.88 0.92
CA PHE A 66 -4.44 4.55 1.71
C PHE A 66 -4.55 4.22 3.21
N GLY A 67 -5.76 4.21 3.78
CA GLY A 67 -5.98 3.80 5.17
C GLY A 67 -5.58 2.34 5.43
N LEU A 68 -6.02 1.42 4.55
CA LEU A 68 -5.70 -0.01 4.65
C LEU A 68 -4.19 -0.24 4.58
N SER A 69 -3.48 0.45 3.69
CA SER A 69 -2.03 0.32 3.58
C SER A 69 -1.29 0.88 4.80
N LEU A 70 -1.72 2.01 5.38
CA LEU A 70 -1.11 2.53 6.61
C LEU A 70 -1.28 1.58 7.79
N ILE A 71 -2.48 1.01 7.97
CA ILE A 71 -2.77 0.05 9.03
C ILE A 71 -1.94 -1.23 8.83
N GLY A 72 -1.80 -1.67 7.59
CA GLY A 72 -1.02 -2.86 7.26
C GLY A 72 0.46 -2.68 7.53
N LEU A 73 1.00 -1.50 7.18
CA LEU A 73 2.36 -1.12 7.52
C LEU A 73 2.57 -1.04 9.03
N TYR A 74 1.58 -0.55 9.78
CA TYR A 74 1.63 -0.56 11.24
C TYR A 74 1.72 -2.00 11.79
N TYR A 75 0.91 -2.93 11.29
CA TYR A 75 1.01 -4.35 11.69
C TYR A 75 2.34 -4.97 11.28
N LEU A 76 2.83 -4.67 10.08
CA LEU A 76 4.10 -5.19 9.58
C LEU A 76 5.29 -4.66 10.40
N ALA A 77 5.29 -3.38 10.75
CA ALA A 77 6.31 -2.77 11.60
C ALA A 77 6.28 -3.37 13.02
N GLY A 78 5.08 -3.53 13.60
CA GLY A 78 4.91 -4.19 14.90
C GLY A 78 5.33 -5.66 14.91
N ALA A 79 5.29 -6.33 13.75
CA ALA A 79 5.73 -7.71 13.56
C ALA A 79 7.23 -7.85 13.22
N GLY A 80 8.00 -6.75 13.17
CA GLY A 80 9.41 -6.79 12.79
C GLY A 80 9.64 -7.08 11.30
N PHE A 81 8.71 -6.65 10.45
CA PHE A 81 8.68 -6.91 9.00
C PHE A 81 8.51 -8.38 8.60
N ASP A 82 8.03 -9.21 9.53
CA ASP A 82 7.62 -10.58 9.25
C ASP A 82 6.14 -10.60 8.79
N PHE A 83 5.91 -11.02 7.55
CA PHE A 83 4.58 -11.05 6.96
C PHE A 83 3.64 -12.02 7.69
N SER A 84 4.11 -13.24 7.98
CA SER A 84 3.32 -14.28 8.64
C SER A 84 2.89 -13.85 10.05
N ARG A 85 3.78 -13.16 10.77
CA ARG A 85 3.43 -12.57 12.08
C ARG A 85 2.49 -11.36 11.94
N ALA A 86 2.63 -10.58 10.87
CA ALA A 86 1.80 -9.40 10.64
C ALA A 86 0.33 -9.75 10.36
N VAL A 87 0.06 -10.83 9.63
CA VAL A 87 -1.32 -11.30 9.36
C VAL A 87 -1.96 -12.02 10.55
N GLY A 88 -1.14 -12.64 11.41
CA GLY A 88 -1.60 -13.36 12.61
C GLY A 88 -1.93 -14.83 12.34
N VAL A 89 -2.28 -15.56 13.42
CA VAL A 89 -2.45 -17.04 13.47
C VAL A 89 -3.64 -17.57 12.63
N PHE A 90 -4.41 -16.70 11.97
CA PHE A 90 -5.67 -17.08 11.32
C PHE A 90 -5.52 -17.68 9.92
N ILE A 91 -4.29 -17.89 9.44
CA ILE A 91 -4.05 -18.33 8.07
C ILE A 91 -2.86 -19.31 8.07
N ASP A 92 -3.17 -20.56 8.42
CA ASP A 92 -2.45 -21.74 7.94
C ASP A 92 -3.00 -22.13 6.55
#